data_AF-A0A9E5HAT3-F1
#
_entry.id   AF-A0A9E5HAT3-F1
#
_cell.length_a   1.000
_cell.length_b   1.000
_cell.length_c   1.000
_cell.angle_alpha   90.00
_cell.angle_beta   90.00
_cell.angle_gamma   90.00
#
_symmetry.space_group_name_H-M   'P 1'
#
loop_
_entity.id
_entity.type
_entity.pdbx_description
1 polymer ?
#
loop_
_entity_poly.entity_id
_entity_poly.type
_entity_poly.pdbx_seq_one_letter_code
_entity_poly.pdbx_strand_id
1 'polypeptide(L)' 'MSIEKFFTDQYYKQANLIWLLLPISLINYIFYYLRNALYKSNIFKQRKLPVKTIVVGNLIVGGSGKTQLVIYLAKL' A
#
# COMPACT_ATOMS: atom_id res chain seq x y z
N MET A 1 -20.83 -9.78 19.62
CA MET A 1 -19.93 -10.02 18.48
C MET A 1 -18.92 -8.88 18.47
N SER A 2 -17.64 -9.15 18.77
CA SER A 2 -16.63 -8.09 18.89
C SER A 2 -16.48 -7.34 17.57
N ILE A 3 -16.36 -6.01 17.65
CA ILE A 3 -16.23 -5.11 16.49
C ILE A 3 -15.09 -5.56 15.56
N GLU A 4 -13.98 -6.04 16.13
CA GLU A 4 -12.86 -6.61 15.37
C GLU A 4 -13.28 -7.77 14.47
N LYS A 5 -14.10 -8.69 14.99
CA LYS A 5 -14.56 -9.87 14.27
C LYS A 5 -15.44 -9.49 13.07
N PHE A 6 -16.28 -8.47 13.24
CA PHE A 6 -17.11 -7.92 12.17
C PHE A 6 -16.25 -7.36 11.02
N PHE A 7 -15.24 -6.53 11.32
CA PHE A 7 -14.34 -5.99 10.29
C PHE A 7 -13.50 -7.08 9.63
N THR A 8 -13.00 -8.08 10.37
CA THR A 8 -12.25 -9.19 9.77
C THR A 8 -13.11 -10.07 8.88
N ASP A 9 -14.36 -10.35 9.26
CA ASP A 9 -15.26 -11.14 8.41
C ASP A 9 -15.66 -10.37 7.14
N GLN A 10 -15.84 -9.04 7.22
CA GLN A 10 -16.03 -8.21 6.02
C GLN A 10 -14.77 -8.16 5.14
N TYR A 11 -13.57 -8.18 5.73
CA TYR A 11 -12.32 -8.14 4.98
C TYR A 11 -12.01 -9.48 4.27
N TYR A 12 -12.27 -10.62 4.93
CA TYR A 12 -11.86 -11.95 4.42
C TYR A 12 -12.99 -12.78 3.80
N LYS A 13 -14.26 -12.56 4.15
CA LYS A 13 -15.37 -13.46 3.77
C LYS A 13 -16.54 -12.78 3.07
N GLN A 14 -16.87 -11.54 3.41
CA GLN A 14 -18.06 -10.85 2.88
C GLN A 14 -17.78 -9.41 2.44
N ALA A 15 -18.01 -9.12 1.16
CA ALA A 15 -17.68 -7.84 0.55
C ALA A 15 -18.78 -6.76 0.64
N ASN A 16 -19.79 -6.90 1.50
CA ASN A 16 -20.97 -6.02 1.45
C ASN A 16 -20.63 -4.56 1.82
N LEU A 17 -19.71 -4.34 2.76
CA LEU A 17 -19.22 -3.00 3.11
C LEU A 17 -18.43 -2.31 1.98
N ILE A 18 -17.98 -3.06 0.97
CA ILE A 18 -17.17 -2.52 -0.12
C ILE A 18 -17.96 -1.45 -0.88
N TRP A 19 -19.26 -1.65 -1.12
CA TRP A 19 -20.08 -0.66 -1.84
C TRP A 19 -20.14 0.71 -1.16
N LEU A 20 -20.13 0.74 0.17
CA LEU A 20 -20.07 1.97 0.94
C LEU A 20 -18.67 2.60 0.92
N LEU A 21 -17.63 1.77 0.92
CA LEU A 21 -16.22 2.20 0.91
C LEU A 21 -15.69 2.54 -0.49
N LEU A 22 -16.38 2.11 -1.55
CA LEU A 22 -16.01 2.38 -2.95
C LEU A 22 -15.81 3.86 -3.27
N PRO A 23 -16.72 4.80 -2.93
CA PRO A 23 -16.48 6.22 -3.19
C PRO A 23 -15.23 6.73 -2.48
N ILE A 24 -14.96 6.25 -1.26
CA ILE A 24 -13.75 6.60 -0.50
C ILE A 24 -12.50 6.00 -1.16
N SER A 25 -12.60 4.78 -1.69
CA SER A 25 -11.52 4.14 -2.44
C SER A 25 -11.21 4.90 -3.73
N LEU A 26 -12.22 5.41 -4.43
CA LEU A 26 -12.03 6.20 -5.65
C LEU A 26 -11.28 7.50 -5.38
N ILE A 27 -11.59 8.18 -4.27
CA ILE A 27 -10.86 9.38 -3.84
C ILE A 27 -9.37 9.03 -3.62
N ASN A 28 -9.08 7.96 -2.88
CA ASN A 28 -7.70 7.50 -2.68
C ASN A 28 -7.00 7.14 -3.99
N TYR A 29 -7.71 6.52 -4.92
CA TYR A 29 -7.20 6.17 -6.24
C TYR A 29 -6.82 7.42 -7.05
N ILE A 30 -7.67 8.45 -7.04
CA ILE A 30 -7.39 9.74 -7.69
C ILE A 30 -6.12 10.37 -7.08
N PHE A 31 -6.01 10.41 -5.75
CA PHE A 31 -4.82 10.93 -5.08
C PHE A 31 -3.55 10.15 -5.43
N TYR A 32 -3.63 8.81 -5.48
CA TYR A 32 -2.52 7.97 -5.89
C TYR A 32 -2.08 8.27 -7.32
N TYR A 33 -3.01 8.34 -8.27
CA TYR A 33 -2.72 8.64 -9.67
C TYR A 33 -2.14 10.03 -9.85
N LEU A 34 -2.72 11.05 -9.22
CA LEU A 34 -2.21 12.41 -9.25
C LEU A 34 -0.78 12.47 -8.72
N ARG A 35 -0.52 11.90 -7.53
CA ARG A 35 0.81 11.87 -6.93
C ARG A 35 1.82 11.18 -7.85
N ASN A 36 1.46 10.03 -8.43
CA ASN A 36 2.33 9.29 -9.35
C ASN A 36 2.62 10.10 -10.63
N ALA A 37 1.62 10.76 -11.20
CA ALA A 37 1.78 11.64 -12.36
C ALA A 37 2.73 12.81 -12.04
N LEU A 38 2.59 13.45 -10.89
CA LEU A 38 3.49 14.54 -10.45
C LEU A 38 4.95 14.09 -10.27
N TYR A 39 5.18 12.85 -9.78
CA TYR A 39 6.54 12.29 -9.73
C TYR A 39 7.10 11.96 -11.12
N LYS A 40 6.28 11.38 -12.01
CA LYS A 40 6.69 11.06 -13.39
C LYS A 40 7.00 12.31 -14.22
N SER A 41 6.23 13.37 -14.03
CA SER A 41 6.44 14.68 -14.67
C SER A 41 7.59 15.49 -14.03
N ASN A 42 8.36 14.90 -13.10
CA ASN A 42 9.46 15.55 -12.37
C ASN A 42 9.07 16.84 -11.61
N ILE A 43 7.77 17.04 -11.34
CA ILE A 43 7.27 18.18 -10.55
C ILE A 43 7.70 18.02 -9.09
N PHE A 44 7.62 16.80 -8.57
CA PHE A 44 8.16 16.47 -7.26
C PHE A 44 9.63 16.07 -7.34
N LYS A 45 10.46 16.68 -6.47
CA LYS A 45 11.90 16.39 -6.39
C LYS A 45 12.13 14.93 -5.97
N GLN A 46 12.82 14.18 -6.82
CA GLN A 46 13.32 12.86 -6.51
C GLN A 46 14.76 12.98 -5.99
N ARG A 47 15.04 12.43 -4.80
CA ARG A 47 16.40 12.40 -4.26
C ARG A 47 17.06 11.08 -4.61
N LYS A 48 18.19 11.13 -5.30
CA LYS A 48 19.05 9.98 -5.53
C LYS A 48 20.16 9.98 -4.49
N LEU A 49 20.35 8.85 -3.83
CA LEU A 49 21.46 8.65 -2.91
C LEU A 49 22.71 8.27 -3.71
N PRO A 50 23.93 8.62 -3.25
CA PRO A 50 25.17 8.32 -3.96
C PRO A 50 25.56 6.82 -3.93
N VAL A 51 24.68 5.95 -3.42
CA VAL A 51 24.89 4.51 -3.26
C VAL A 51 23.74 3.74 -3.91
N LYS A 52 23.99 2.46 -4.26
CA LYS A 52 22.95 1.57 -4.78
C LYS A 52 21.88 1.36 -3.70
N THR A 53 20.64 1.68 -4.02
CA THR A 53 19.50 1.54 -3.10
C THR A 53 18.46 0.57 -3.62
N ILE A 54 17.95 -0.26 -2.71
CA ILE A 54 16.87 -1.23 -2.97
C ILE A 54 15.73 -0.87 -2.03
N VAL A 55 14.53 -0.66 -2.57
CA VAL A 55 13.32 -0.36 -1.80
C VAL A 55 12.43 -1.60 -1.77
N VAL A 56 12.14 -2.11 -0.57
CA VAL A 56 11.24 -3.25 -0.38
C VAL A 56 9.90 -2.75 0.16
N GLY A 57 8.84 -2.91 -0.64
CA GLY A 57 7.49 -2.40 -0.37
C GLY A 57 6.40 -3.46 -0.57
N ASN A 58 5.15 -3.10 -0.27
CA ASN A 58 3.96 -3.90 -0.58
C ASN A 58 2.78 -2.97 -0.89
N LEU A 59 1.83 -3.47 -1.68
CA LEU A 59 0.62 -2.74 -2.07
C LEU A 59 -0.53 -2.91 -1.08
N ILE A 60 -0.55 -4.00 -0.33
CA ILE A 60 -1.64 -4.37 0.57
C ILE A 60 -1.27 -4.03 2.01
N VAL A 61 -2.25 -3.59 2.80
CA VAL A 61 -2.11 -3.38 4.24
C VAL A 61 -2.13 -4.70 4.99
N GLY A 62 -1.30 -4.84 6.03
CA GLY A 62 -1.16 -6.06 6.82
C GLY A 62 0.18 -6.77 6.65
N GLY A 63 0.27 -7.99 7.14
CA GLY A 63 1.50 -8.79 7.17
C GLY A 63 1.81 -9.42 5.82
N SER A 64 2.56 -8.72 4.96
CA SER A 64 2.92 -9.19 3.62
C SER A 64 4.33 -9.78 3.50
N GLY A 65 4.94 -10.22 4.61
CA GLY A 65 6.27 -10.83 4.61
C GLY A 65 7.44 -9.89 4.33
N LYS A 66 7.23 -8.56 4.30
CA LYS A 66 8.29 -7.56 4.00
C LYS A 66 9.50 -7.73 4.90
N THR A 67 9.30 -7.97 6.19
CA THR A 67 10.39 -8.12 7.17
C THR A 67 11.24 -9.36 6.88
N GLN A 68 10.61 -10.52 6.65
CA GLN A 68 11.34 -11.75 6.30
C GLN A 68 12.11 -11.58 4.98
N LEU A 69 11.52 -10.91 3.99
CA LEU A 69 12.17 -10.62 2.72
C LEU A 69 13.38 -9.70 2.89
N VAL A 70 13.27 -8.64 3.69
CA VAL A 70 14.40 -7.74 3.97
C VAL A 70 15.53 -8.48 4.68
N ILE A 71 15.22 -9.34 5.66
CA ILE A 71 16.22 -10.16 6.35
C ILE A 71 16.93 -11.10 5.36
N TYR A 72 16.18 -11.71 4.44
CA TYR A 72 16.75 -12.56 3.40
C TYR A 72 17.67 -11.78 2.46
N LEU A 73 17.22 -10.64 1.93
CA LEU A 73 18.01 -9.79 1.03
C LEU A 73 19.28 -9.25 1.70
N ALA A 74 19.24 -8.97 3.01
CA ALA A 74 20.42 -8.52 3.76
C ALA A 74 21.46 -9.62 3.99
N LYS A 75 21.09 -10.89 3.78
CA LYS A 75 21.98 -12.06 3.92
C LYS A 75 22.50 -12.58 2.58
N LEU A 76 22.03 -12.03 1.46
CA LEU A 76 22.58 -12.28 0.12
C LEU A 76 23.86 -11.45 -0.09
#